data_AF-A0A7Y0N261-F1
#
_entry.id   AF-A0A7Y0N261-F1
#
_cell.length_a   1.000
_cell.length_b   1.000
_cell.length_c   1.000
_cell.angle_alpha   90.00
_cell.angle_beta   90.00
_cell.angle_gamma   90.00
#
_symmetry.space_group_name_H-M   'P 1'
#
loop_
_entity.id
_entity.type
_entity.pdbx_description
1 polymer ?
#
loop_
_entity_poly.entity_id
_entity_poly.type
_entity_poly.pdbx_seq_one_letter_code
_entity_poly.pdbx_strand_id
1 'polypeptide(L)'
;LSDSQRVATFEQRLEYINSRLGFRFNLATPKTLILCCYLALTEWIHRQTDQSALHASVKVEQLMNQLDIQKEYWSKLSGEDTSAIFVEQQLALIESQQTQLKAQLNTLNEQQSQVIESHKALVDKWQPSLSDLKELADYTSTTDMFISDWKTWCSEARLQAPDLNEVWDACDVVYNDLNAVAKVWQWFKDMQIVGDVDHYYFDIQSGQCGQACNHLSQI
;
A
#
# COMPACT_ATOMS: atom_id res chain seq x y z
N LEU A 1 8.00 -7.57 -35.01
CA LEU A 1 8.14 -8.94 -34.46
C LEU A 1 6.74 -9.44 -34.17
N SER A 2 6.32 -10.53 -34.82
CA SER A 2 4.96 -11.04 -34.82
C SER A 2 4.63 -11.79 -33.53
N ASP A 3 3.82 -11.21 -32.66
CA ASP A 3 3.35 -11.79 -31.40
C ASP A 3 2.22 -12.84 -31.59
N SER A 4 2.15 -13.51 -32.75
CA SER A 4 1.06 -14.45 -33.07
C SER A 4 1.17 -15.83 -32.41
N GLN A 5 2.21 -16.10 -31.62
CA GLN A 5 2.46 -17.42 -31.03
C GLN A 5 2.22 -17.53 -29.51
N ARG A 6 1.90 -16.46 -28.79
CA ARG A 6 1.94 -16.47 -27.30
C ARG A 6 0.62 -16.60 -26.56
N VAL A 7 -0.52 -16.80 -27.23
CA VAL A 7 -1.82 -16.68 -26.56
C VAL A 7 -2.81 -17.77 -26.96
N ALA A 8 -2.51 -19.00 -26.54
CA ALA A 8 -3.24 -20.21 -26.91
C ALA A 8 -4.52 -20.41 -26.08
N THR A 9 -4.51 -20.03 -24.80
CA THR A 9 -5.68 -20.19 -23.91
C THR A 9 -6.42 -18.89 -23.65
N PHE A 10 -7.65 -18.99 -23.14
CA PHE A 10 -8.46 -17.83 -22.77
C PHE A 10 -7.79 -17.02 -21.63
N GLU A 11 -7.22 -17.70 -20.65
CA GLU A 11 -6.51 -17.09 -19.51
C GLU A 11 -5.30 -16.29 -19.99
N GLN A 12 -4.50 -16.85 -20.90
CA GLN A 12 -3.37 -16.14 -21.50
C GLN A 12 -3.82 -14.89 -22.28
N ARG A 13 -4.99 -14.93 -22.92
CA ARG A 13 -5.54 -13.78 -23.66
C ARG A 13 -6.01 -12.69 -22.72
N LEU A 14 -6.68 -13.07 -21.63
CA LEU A 14 -7.05 -12.12 -20.60
C LEU A 14 -5.82 -11.50 -19.94
N GLU A 15 -4.82 -12.30 -19.57
CA GLU A 15 -3.57 -11.81 -18.98
C GLU A 15 -2.82 -10.87 -19.93
N TYR A 16 -2.74 -11.23 -21.22
CA TYR A 16 -2.16 -10.37 -22.25
C TYR A 16 -2.90 -9.03 -22.40
N ILE A 17 -4.24 -9.04 -22.45
CA ILE A 17 -5.04 -7.81 -22.53
C ILE A 17 -4.85 -6.97 -21.27
N ASN A 18 -4.95 -7.58 -20.09
CA ASN A 18 -4.81 -6.89 -18.80
C ASN A 18 -3.40 -6.28 -18.63
N SER A 19 -2.36 -6.94 -19.15
CA SER A 19 -0.98 -6.41 -19.13
C SER A 19 -0.75 -5.18 -20.03
N ARG A 20 -1.77 -4.75 -20.79
CA ARG A 20 -1.67 -3.63 -21.74
C ARG A 20 -2.75 -2.57 -21.59
N LEU A 21 -3.66 -2.74 -20.63
CA LEU A 21 -4.63 -1.72 -20.25
C LEU A 21 -4.03 -0.89 -19.12
N GLY A 22 -3.91 0.41 -19.35
CA GLY A 22 -3.36 1.34 -18.38
C GLY A 22 -3.91 2.75 -18.56
N PHE A 23 -3.52 3.64 -17.68
CA PHE A 23 -3.87 5.04 -17.69
C PHE A 23 -2.65 5.90 -18.03
N ARG A 24 -2.91 7.01 -18.74
CA ARG A 24 -1.93 8.07 -18.94
C ARG A 24 -2.25 9.24 -18.04
N PHE A 25 -1.28 9.64 -17.23
CA PHE A 25 -1.42 10.74 -16.28
C PHE A 25 -0.71 11.98 -16.82
N ASN A 26 -1.43 13.10 -16.94
CA ASN A 26 -0.78 14.37 -17.26
C ASN A 26 -0.24 15.01 -15.98
N LEU A 27 1.06 14.87 -15.70
CA LEU A 27 1.65 15.45 -14.51
C LEU A 27 1.85 16.97 -14.59
N ALA A 28 1.62 17.56 -15.77
CA ALA A 28 1.59 19.02 -15.90
C ALA A 28 0.28 19.62 -15.33
N THR A 29 -0.79 18.84 -15.24
CA THR A 29 -2.05 19.31 -14.64
C THR A 29 -1.90 19.32 -13.12
N PRO A 30 -2.08 20.46 -12.43
CA PRO A 30 -1.96 20.55 -10.97
C PRO A 30 -2.77 19.47 -10.26
N LYS A 31 -4.05 19.35 -10.61
CA LYS A 31 -4.96 18.33 -10.06
C LYS A 31 -4.40 16.91 -10.12
N THR A 32 -3.83 16.49 -11.25
CA THR A 32 -3.29 15.12 -11.39
C THR A 32 -2.07 14.93 -10.52
N LEU A 33 -1.11 15.86 -10.57
CA LEU A 33 0.11 15.81 -9.77
C LEU A 33 -0.25 15.72 -8.28
N ILE A 34 -1.16 16.58 -7.82
CA ILE A 34 -1.54 16.71 -6.42
C ILE A 34 -2.29 15.48 -5.92
N LEU A 35 -3.23 14.95 -6.69
CA LEU A 35 -3.93 13.72 -6.31
C LEU A 35 -2.97 12.53 -6.23
N CYS A 36 -2.01 12.43 -7.16
CA CYS A 36 -0.99 11.37 -7.11
C CYS A 36 -0.07 11.56 -5.90
N CYS A 37 0.43 12.77 -5.65
CA CYS A 37 1.23 13.09 -4.47
C CYS A 37 0.47 12.80 -3.16
N TYR A 38 -0.81 13.13 -3.11
CA TYR A 38 -1.67 12.86 -1.95
C TYR A 38 -1.76 11.36 -1.67
N LEU A 39 -2.03 10.56 -2.70
CA LEU A 39 -2.11 9.10 -2.57
C LEU A 39 -0.76 8.50 -2.18
N ALA A 40 0.33 8.91 -2.84
CA ALA A 40 1.67 8.42 -2.57
C ALA A 40 2.13 8.76 -1.15
N LEU A 41 1.87 9.99 -0.69
CA LEU A 41 2.19 10.41 0.67
C LEU A 41 1.35 9.67 1.72
N THR A 42 0.05 9.49 1.45
CA THR A 42 -0.85 8.72 2.34
C THR A 42 -0.35 7.27 2.49
N GLU A 43 0.03 6.64 1.39
CA GLU A 43 0.58 5.29 1.41
C GLU A 43 1.94 5.24 2.13
N TRP A 44 2.81 6.22 1.88
CA TRP A 44 4.08 6.33 2.61
C TRP A 44 3.88 6.45 4.12
N ILE A 45 2.90 7.26 4.57
CA ILE A 45 2.51 7.41 5.98
C ILE A 45 2.05 6.06 6.55
N HIS A 46 1.21 5.33 5.83
CA HIS A 46 0.74 4.01 6.26
C HIS A 46 1.90 3.01 6.42
N ARG A 47 2.89 3.05 5.52
CA ARG A 47 4.08 2.18 5.56
C ARG A 47 5.05 2.51 6.70
N GLN A 48 4.95 3.68 7.34
CA GLN A 48 5.75 3.99 8.52
C GLN A 48 5.32 3.21 9.77
N THR A 49 4.14 2.58 9.74
CA THR A 49 3.63 1.82 10.87
C THR A 49 4.11 0.37 10.79
N ASP A 50 4.76 -0.11 11.85
CA ASP A 50 5.20 -1.50 11.93
C ASP A 50 4.00 -2.47 11.99
N GLN A 51 3.82 -3.28 10.95
CA GLN A 51 2.77 -4.31 10.88
C GLN A 51 3.18 -5.67 11.45
N SER A 52 4.38 -5.79 12.03
CA SER A 52 4.91 -7.05 12.58
C SER A 52 3.98 -7.66 13.65
N ALA A 53 3.44 -6.84 14.56
CA ALA A 53 2.53 -7.28 15.61
C ALA A 53 1.23 -7.85 15.05
N LEU A 54 0.67 -7.25 14.00
CA LEU A 54 -0.54 -7.73 13.34
C LEU A 54 -0.29 -9.10 12.69
N HIS A 55 0.81 -9.25 11.95
CA HIS A 55 1.19 -10.53 11.34
C HIS A 55 1.44 -11.63 12.38
N ALA A 56 2.09 -11.29 13.50
CA ALA A 56 2.32 -12.23 14.59
C ALA A 56 1.01 -12.69 15.24
N SER A 57 0.05 -11.78 15.43
CA SER A 57 -1.28 -12.10 15.98
C SER A 57 -2.02 -13.11 15.11
N VAL A 58 -2.10 -12.86 13.79
CA VAL A 58 -2.73 -13.80 12.82
C VAL A 58 -2.09 -15.19 12.89
N LYS A 59 -0.76 -15.27 13.04
CA LYS A 59 -0.06 -16.55 13.15
C LYS A 59 -0.43 -17.29 14.44
N VAL A 60 -0.53 -16.60 15.57
CA VAL A 60 -0.94 -17.19 16.86
C VAL A 60 -2.37 -17.69 16.78
N GLU A 61 -3.29 -16.93 16.18
CA GLU A 61 -4.68 -17.36 15.98
C GLU A 61 -4.78 -18.62 15.09
N GLN A 62 -3.99 -18.69 14.02
CA GLN A 62 -3.90 -19.89 13.18
C GLN A 62 -3.41 -21.12 13.95
N LEU A 63 -2.37 -20.96 14.78
CA LEU A 63 -1.87 -22.04 15.64
C LEU A 63 -2.92 -22.47 16.67
N MET A 64 -3.65 -21.51 17.24
CA MET A 64 -4.73 -21.79 18.19
C MET A 64 -5.83 -22.64 17.55
N ASN A 65 -6.26 -22.28 16.34
CA ASN A 65 -7.24 -23.06 15.56
C ASN A 65 -6.73 -24.48 15.25
N GLN A 66 -5.44 -24.62 14.90
CA GLN A 66 -4.85 -25.95 14.70
C GLN A 66 -4.88 -26.80 15.97
N LEU A 67 -4.60 -26.21 17.14
CA LEU A 67 -4.70 -26.90 18.42
C LEU A 67 -6.14 -27.29 18.77
N ASP A 68 -7.13 -26.44 18.46
CA ASP A 68 -8.55 -26.77 18.66
C ASP A 68 -8.98 -27.97 17.82
N ILE A 69 -8.58 -28.02 16.55
CA ILE A 69 -8.83 -29.18 15.67
C ILE A 69 -8.19 -30.45 16.24
N GLN A 70 -6.94 -30.37 16.72
CA GLN A 70 -6.26 -31.51 17.34
C GLN A 70 -6.96 -31.95 18.64
N LYS A 71 -7.38 -31.00 19.48
CA LYS A 71 -8.11 -31.29 20.72
C LYS A 71 -9.40 -32.03 20.43
N GLU A 72 -10.15 -31.60 19.42
CA GLU A 72 -11.39 -32.27 18.98
C GLU A 72 -11.11 -33.70 18.50
N TYR A 73 -10.05 -33.89 17.70
CA TYR A 73 -9.62 -35.21 17.23
C TYR A 73 -9.29 -36.15 18.40
N TRP A 74 -8.43 -35.73 19.33
CA TRP A 74 -8.05 -36.56 20.48
C TRP A 74 -9.22 -36.84 21.41
N SER A 75 -10.12 -35.87 21.59
CA SER A 75 -11.33 -36.05 22.39
C SER A 75 -12.23 -37.16 21.84
N LYS A 76 -12.31 -37.32 20.50
CA LYS A 76 -13.07 -38.41 19.86
C LYS A 76 -12.47 -39.80 20.12
N LEU A 77 -11.15 -39.88 20.31
CA LEU A 77 -10.43 -41.14 20.57
C LEU A 77 -10.45 -41.56 22.05
N SER A 78 -10.95 -40.70 22.95
CA SER A 78 -10.98 -40.97 24.39
C SER A 78 -11.86 -42.17 24.79
N GLY A 79 -12.75 -42.63 23.90
CA GLY A 79 -13.60 -43.81 24.12
C GLY A 79 -12.96 -45.16 23.78
N GLU A 80 -11.71 -45.19 23.30
CA GLU A 80 -10.99 -46.42 22.96
C GLU A 80 -10.09 -46.90 24.11
N ASP A 81 -10.48 -48.00 24.78
CA ASP A 81 -9.83 -48.51 26.01
C ASP A 81 -8.32 -48.80 25.90
N THR A 82 -7.81 -49.07 24.68
CA THR A 82 -6.38 -49.39 24.48
C THR A 82 -5.47 -48.16 24.45
N SER A 83 -6.04 -46.95 24.39
CA SER A 83 -5.31 -45.71 24.09
C SER A 83 -5.49 -44.61 25.15
N ALA A 84 -6.29 -44.84 26.20
CA ALA A 84 -6.77 -43.81 27.11
C ALA A 84 -5.66 -42.92 27.72
N ILE A 85 -4.58 -43.54 28.21
CA ILE A 85 -3.42 -42.82 28.79
C ILE A 85 -2.74 -41.92 27.75
N PHE A 86 -2.63 -42.40 26.51
CA PHE A 86 -2.01 -41.64 25.44
C PHE A 86 -2.86 -40.44 25.03
N VAL A 87 -4.19 -40.63 24.93
CA VAL A 87 -5.14 -39.54 24.65
C VAL A 87 -5.08 -38.47 25.75
N GLU A 88 -5.04 -38.87 27.01
CA GLU A 88 -4.98 -37.95 28.15
C GLU A 88 -3.68 -37.11 28.12
N GLN A 89 -2.55 -37.72 27.81
CA GLN A 89 -1.28 -37.01 27.64
C GLN A 89 -1.30 -36.00 26.49
N GLN A 90 -1.89 -36.36 25.34
CA GLN A 90 -2.02 -35.45 24.19
C GLN A 90 -2.94 -34.27 24.51
N LEU A 91 -4.07 -34.51 25.17
CA LEU A 91 -4.99 -33.45 25.58
C LEU A 91 -4.33 -32.49 26.58
N ALA A 92 -3.60 -33.00 27.57
CA ALA A 92 -2.87 -32.17 28.53
C ALA A 92 -1.78 -31.32 27.86
N LEU A 93 -1.05 -31.89 26.88
CA LEU A 93 -0.06 -31.15 26.10
C LEU A 93 -0.70 -30.02 25.29
N ILE A 94 -1.80 -30.31 24.60
CA ILE A 94 -2.55 -29.33 23.81
C ILE A 94 -3.05 -28.20 24.71
N GLU A 95 -3.62 -28.52 25.88
CA GLU A 95 -4.07 -27.50 26.83
C GLU A 95 -2.93 -26.60 27.31
N SER A 96 -1.76 -27.18 27.61
CA SER A 96 -0.57 -26.40 27.98
C SER A 96 -0.14 -25.44 26.86
N GLN A 97 -0.12 -25.92 25.61
CA GLN A 97 0.20 -25.09 24.44
C GLN A 97 -0.84 -24.00 24.20
N GLN A 98 -2.13 -24.30 24.34
CA GLN A 98 -3.21 -23.31 24.24
C GLN A 98 -3.09 -22.22 25.29
N THR A 99 -2.74 -22.56 26.54
CA THR A 99 -2.49 -21.57 27.59
C THR A 99 -1.32 -20.65 27.24
N GLN A 100 -0.22 -21.20 26.72
CA GLN A 100 0.93 -20.41 26.27
C GLN A 100 0.56 -19.47 25.11
N LEU A 101 -0.16 -19.96 24.09
CA LEU A 101 -0.59 -19.15 22.96
C LEU A 101 -1.58 -18.04 23.37
N LYS A 102 -2.50 -18.31 24.29
CA LYS A 102 -3.40 -17.28 24.85
C LYS A 102 -2.63 -16.17 25.57
N ALA A 103 -1.59 -16.52 26.33
CA ALA A 103 -0.74 -15.53 26.97
C ALA A 103 0.01 -14.67 25.93
N GLN A 104 0.54 -15.29 24.88
CA GLN A 104 1.19 -14.57 23.77
C GLN A 104 0.21 -13.65 23.03
N LEU A 105 -1.02 -14.12 22.76
CA LEU A 105 -2.06 -13.33 22.10
C LEU A 105 -2.44 -12.08 22.91
N ASN A 106 -2.52 -12.19 24.24
CA ASN A 106 -2.78 -11.03 25.10
C ASN A 106 -1.69 -9.96 24.97
N THR A 107 -0.41 -10.37 25.01
CA THR A 107 0.71 -9.44 24.80
C THR A 107 0.70 -8.83 23.40
N LEU A 108 0.40 -9.63 22.37
CA LEU A 108 0.29 -9.14 20.99
C LEU A 108 -0.87 -8.15 20.81
N ASN A 109 -2.00 -8.34 21.51
CA ASN A 109 -3.13 -7.41 21.49
C ASN A 109 -2.78 -6.05 22.11
N GLU A 110 -2.00 -6.04 23.19
CA GLU A 110 -1.49 -4.79 23.79
C GLU A 110 -0.55 -4.07 22.81
N GLN A 111 0.38 -4.82 22.19
CA GLN A 111 1.26 -4.28 21.15
C GLN A 111 0.49 -3.76 19.94
N GLN A 112 -0.55 -4.47 19.50
CA GLN A 112 -1.41 -4.04 18.40
C GLN A 112 -2.16 -2.75 18.74
N SER A 113 -2.64 -2.61 19.98
CA SER A 113 -3.29 -1.38 20.44
C SER A 113 -2.33 -0.20 20.39
N GLN A 114 -1.09 -0.39 20.84
CA GLN A 114 -0.04 0.62 20.76
C GLN A 114 0.31 0.98 19.30
N VAL A 115 0.38 -0.02 18.41
CA VAL A 115 0.61 0.20 16.96
C VAL A 115 -0.53 1.04 16.37
N ILE A 116 -1.79 0.72 16.69
CA ILE A 116 -2.97 1.49 16.22
C ILE A 116 -2.93 2.93 16.73
N GLU A 117 -2.59 3.15 18.00
CA GLU A 117 -2.46 4.49 18.56
C GLU A 117 -1.32 5.28 17.90
N SER A 118 -0.18 4.64 17.67
CA SER A 118 0.96 5.27 16.99
C SER A 118 0.65 5.63 15.54
N HIS A 119 -0.05 4.74 14.83
CA HIS A 119 -0.53 4.98 13.48
C HIS A 119 -1.48 6.17 13.43
N LYS A 120 -2.47 6.17 14.34
CA LYS A 120 -3.43 7.27 14.46
C LYS A 120 -2.73 8.59 14.74
N ALA A 121 -1.79 8.62 15.68
CA ALA A 121 -1.02 9.82 15.99
C ALA A 121 -0.22 10.33 14.77
N LEU A 122 0.34 9.42 13.97
CA LEU A 122 1.04 9.79 12.75
C LEU A 122 0.09 10.35 11.69
N VAL A 123 -1.06 9.72 11.46
CA VAL A 123 -2.08 10.20 10.53
C VAL A 123 -2.63 11.56 10.96
N ASP A 124 -2.95 11.72 12.25
CA ASP A 124 -3.45 12.97 12.83
C ASP A 124 -2.41 14.09 12.68
N LYS A 125 -1.11 13.78 12.84
CA LYS A 125 -0.02 14.74 12.61
C LYS A 125 0.02 15.23 11.17
N TRP A 126 -0.18 14.34 10.20
CA TRP A 126 -0.13 14.67 8.76
C TRP A 126 -1.44 15.23 8.21
N GLN A 127 -2.55 15.08 8.94
CA GLN A 127 -3.89 15.47 8.48
C GLN A 127 -3.98 16.94 8.02
N PRO A 128 -3.37 17.94 8.70
CA PRO A 128 -3.39 19.32 8.24
C PRO A 128 -2.72 19.47 6.86
N SER A 129 -1.46 19.04 6.73
CA SER A 129 -0.72 19.14 5.46
C SER A 129 -1.35 18.35 4.32
N LEU A 130 -1.96 17.20 4.62
CA LEU A 130 -2.74 16.42 3.65
C LEU A 130 -4.03 17.13 3.22
N SER A 131 -4.62 17.95 4.10
CA SER A 131 -5.79 18.76 3.77
C SER A 131 -5.40 19.95 2.90
N ASP A 132 -4.33 20.66 3.26
CA ASP A 132 -3.79 21.77 2.46
C ASP A 132 -3.39 21.28 1.05
N LEU A 133 -2.78 20.10 0.96
CA LEU A 133 -2.45 19.48 -0.33
C LEU A 133 -3.70 19.28 -1.19
N LYS A 134 -4.82 18.81 -0.60
CA LYS A 134 -6.07 18.62 -1.36
C LYS A 134 -6.63 19.93 -1.88
N GLU A 135 -6.52 21.02 -1.13
CA GLU A 135 -6.98 22.34 -1.59
C GLU A 135 -6.23 22.80 -2.85
N LEU A 136 -4.95 22.45 -2.97
CA LEU A 136 -4.20 22.71 -4.20
C LEU A 136 -4.78 21.97 -5.42
N ALA A 137 -5.51 20.85 -5.23
CA ALA A 137 -6.10 20.09 -6.34
C ALA A 137 -7.23 20.85 -7.07
N ASP A 138 -7.72 21.94 -6.48
CA ASP A 138 -8.75 22.80 -7.06
C ASP A 138 -8.19 23.68 -8.20
N TYR A 139 -6.86 23.83 -8.27
CA TYR A 139 -6.22 24.48 -9.41
C TYR A 139 -6.40 23.65 -10.69
N THR A 140 -7.01 24.27 -11.71
CA THR A 140 -7.26 23.64 -13.02
C THR A 140 -6.11 23.84 -14.00
N SER A 141 -5.19 24.76 -13.72
CA SER A 141 -4.07 25.12 -14.59
C SER A 141 -2.86 25.60 -13.80
N THR A 142 -1.69 25.46 -14.40
CA THR A 142 -0.40 25.82 -13.80
C THR A 142 -0.19 27.33 -13.87
N THR A 143 -0.65 28.05 -12.85
CA THR A 143 -0.47 29.49 -12.71
C THR A 143 0.71 29.81 -11.79
N ASP A 144 1.24 31.03 -11.85
CA ASP A 144 2.29 31.49 -10.92
C ASP A 144 1.84 31.38 -9.46
N MET A 145 0.55 31.61 -9.18
CA MET A 145 -0.04 31.47 -7.85
C MET A 145 0.02 30.01 -7.39
N PHE A 146 -0.42 29.08 -8.23
CA PHE A 146 -0.29 27.64 -7.95
C PHE A 146 1.17 27.24 -7.71
N ILE A 147 2.11 27.67 -8.54
CA ILE A 147 3.54 27.34 -8.37
C ILE A 147 4.08 27.87 -7.03
N SER A 148 3.65 29.06 -6.62
CA SER A 148 4.02 29.64 -5.31
C SER A 148 3.46 28.81 -4.15
N ASP A 149 2.17 28.48 -4.19
CA ASP A 149 1.51 27.69 -3.15
C ASP A 149 2.08 26.28 -3.07
N TRP A 150 2.33 25.64 -4.23
CA TRP A 150 2.95 24.33 -4.34
C TRP A 150 4.34 24.28 -3.69
N LYS A 151 5.20 25.26 -3.98
CA LYS A 151 6.54 25.35 -3.38
C LYS A 151 6.48 25.58 -1.88
N THR A 152 5.54 26.41 -1.43
CA THR A 152 5.31 26.65 0.00
C THR A 152 4.94 25.35 0.69
N TRP A 153 3.95 24.63 0.16
CA TRP A 153 3.54 23.33 0.68
C TRP A 153 4.67 22.30 0.68
N CYS A 154 5.45 22.20 -0.41
CA CYS A 154 6.59 21.28 -0.49
C CYS A 154 7.65 21.59 0.59
N SER A 155 7.91 22.87 0.85
CA SER A 155 8.86 23.30 1.88
C SER A 155 8.43 22.90 3.29
N GLU A 156 7.13 22.96 3.58
CA GLU A 156 6.56 22.54 4.86
C GLU A 156 6.53 21.02 5.01
N ALA A 157 6.12 20.30 3.95
CA ALA A 157 6.12 18.84 3.92
C ALA A 157 7.54 18.27 4.11
N ARG A 158 8.56 18.94 3.54
CA ARG A 158 9.98 18.58 3.71
C ARG A 158 10.42 18.58 5.17
N LEU A 159 9.92 19.51 5.98
CA LEU A 159 10.23 19.55 7.42
C LEU A 159 9.62 18.36 8.18
N GLN A 160 8.50 17.82 7.69
CA GLN A 160 7.79 16.71 8.34
C GLN A 160 8.29 15.32 7.90
N ALA A 161 8.77 15.19 6.66
CA ALA A 161 9.35 13.96 6.11
C ALA A 161 10.73 14.23 5.47
N PRO A 162 11.80 14.41 6.26
CA PRO A 162 13.15 14.62 5.72
C PRO A 162 13.67 13.39 4.96
N ASP A 163 13.16 12.20 5.25
CA ASP A 163 13.53 10.95 4.55
C ASP A 163 13.11 10.95 3.08
N LEU A 164 12.21 11.86 2.68
CA LEU A 164 11.75 12.04 1.31
C LEU A 164 12.41 13.24 0.60
N ASN A 165 13.55 13.74 1.10
CA ASN A 165 14.22 14.92 0.53
C ASN A 165 14.44 14.85 -0.99
N GLU A 166 14.86 13.70 -1.53
CA GLU A 166 15.07 13.55 -2.98
C GLU A 166 13.76 13.70 -3.78
N VAL A 167 12.63 13.28 -3.20
CA VAL A 167 11.29 13.46 -3.79
C VAL A 167 10.91 14.93 -3.73
N TRP A 168 11.13 15.60 -2.60
CA TRP A 168 10.83 17.03 -2.43
C TRP A 168 11.65 17.92 -3.36
N ASP A 169 12.93 17.59 -3.54
CA ASP A 169 13.80 18.28 -4.51
C ASP A 169 13.27 18.15 -5.93
N ALA A 170 12.74 16.98 -6.29
CA ALA A 170 12.09 16.77 -7.57
C ALA A 170 10.75 17.53 -7.68
N CYS A 171 9.94 17.54 -6.63
CA CYS A 171 8.68 18.31 -6.57
C CYS A 171 8.90 19.81 -6.75
N ASP A 172 9.97 20.39 -6.19
CA ASP A 172 10.29 21.83 -6.29
C ASP A 172 10.54 22.30 -7.73
N VAL A 173 11.04 21.40 -8.59
CA VAL A 173 11.40 21.71 -9.98
C VAL A 173 10.60 20.90 -11.02
N VAL A 174 9.52 20.22 -10.60
CA VAL A 174 8.72 19.32 -11.45
C VAL A 174 8.16 20.00 -12.71
N TYR A 175 7.93 21.31 -12.66
CA TYR A 175 7.45 22.10 -13.80
C TYR A 175 8.56 22.61 -14.74
N ASN A 176 9.83 22.46 -14.37
CA ASN A 176 10.97 22.99 -15.10
C ASN A 176 11.99 21.91 -15.53
N ASP A 177 11.93 20.70 -14.96
CA ASP A 177 12.88 19.63 -15.23
C ASP A 177 12.16 18.28 -15.48
N LEU A 178 12.30 17.74 -16.69
CA LEU A 178 11.74 16.45 -17.07
C LEU A 178 12.31 15.28 -16.25
N ASN A 179 13.55 15.38 -15.77
CA ASN A 179 14.13 14.36 -14.89
C ASN A 179 13.46 14.36 -13.53
N ALA A 180 13.05 15.53 -13.04
CA ALA A 180 12.30 15.65 -11.79
C ALA A 180 10.91 15.04 -11.92
N VAL A 181 10.23 15.24 -13.06
CA VAL A 181 8.97 14.54 -13.37
C VAL A 181 9.15 13.02 -13.31
N ALA A 182 10.23 12.50 -13.91
CA ALA A 182 10.54 11.06 -13.89
C ALA A 182 10.78 10.53 -12.47
N LYS A 183 11.46 11.29 -11.62
CA LYS A 183 11.70 10.92 -10.20
C LYS A 183 10.41 10.89 -9.39
N VAL A 184 9.56 11.91 -9.53
CA VAL A 184 8.24 11.95 -8.88
C VAL A 184 7.38 10.77 -9.35
N TRP A 185 7.41 10.45 -10.64
CA TRP A 185 6.73 9.28 -11.18
C TRP A 185 7.28 7.95 -10.63
N GLN A 186 8.59 7.83 -10.48
CA GLN A 186 9.20 6.64 -9.88
C GLN A 186 8.73 6.47 -8.43
N TRP A 187 8.66 7.57 -7.66
CA TRP A 187 8.12 7.52 -6.31
C TRP A 187 6.66 7.04 -6.28
N PHE A 188 5.83 7.45 -7.23
CA PHE A 188 4.45 6.94 -7.37
C PHE A 188 4.41 5.43 -7.63
N LYS A 189 5.35 4.90 -8.43
CA LYS A 189 5.51 3.45 -8.64
C LYS A 189 5.96 2.73 -7.38
N ASP A 190 6.94 3.28 -6.66
CA ASP A 190 7.46 2.70 -5.43
C ASP A 190 6.37 2.63 -4.33
N MET A 191 5.50 3.64 -4.30
CA MET A 191 4.30 3.65 -3.45
C MET A 191 3.13 2.85 -4.03
N GLN A 192 3.29 2.18 -5.19
CA GLN A 192 2.28 1.33 -5.82
C GLN A 192 0.93 2.02 -6.06
N ILE A 193 0.93 3.35 -6.26
CA ILE A 193 -0.31 4.09 -6.58
C ILE A 193 -0.62 4.09 -8.08
N VAL A 194 0.37 3.71 -8.90
CA VAL A 194 0.27 3.54 -10.36
C VAL A 194 0.85 2.18 -10.73
N GLY A 195 0.28 1.54 -11.75
CA GLY A 195 0.72 0.24 -12.23
C GLY A 195 1.92 0.31 -13.18
N ASP A 196 2.52 -0.84 -13.48
CA ASP A 196 3.65 -0.94 -14.40
C ASP A 196 3.32 -0.52 -15.84
N VAL A 197 2.05 -0.69 -16.21
CA VAL A 197 1.50 -0.38 -17.54
C VAL A 197 1.06 1.09 -17.63
N ASP A 198 0.94 1.78 -16.50
CA ASP A 198 0.59 3.19 -16.47
C ASP A 198 1.77 4.04 -16.93
N HIS A 199 1.46 5.17 -17.55
CA HIS A 199 2.46 6.09 -18.08
C HIS A 199 2.14 7.52 -17.66
N TYR A 200 3.17 8.33 -17.48
CA TYR A 200 3.00 9.78 -17.37
C TYR A 200 3.33 10.46 -18.70
N TYR A 201 2.78 11.64 -18.87
CA TYR A 201 3.23 12.63 -19.82
C TYR A 201 3.18 14.01 -19.16
N PHE A 202 3.79 15.00 -19.80
CA PHE A 202 3.86 16.36 -19.27
C PHE A 202 3.47 17.35 -20.36
N ASP A 203 2.22 17.79 -20.33
CA ASP A 203 1.68 18.74 -21.30
C ASP A 203 0.90 19.86 -20.59
N ILE A 204 1.52 21.04 -20.50
CA ILE A 204 0.95 22.22 -19.84
C ILE A 204 -0.22 22.81 -20.64
N GLN A 205 -0.32 22.52 -21.95
CA GLN A 205 -1.38 23.05 -22.81
C GLN A 205 -2.68 22.23 -22.70
N SER A 206 -2.58 20.99 -22.24
CA SER A 206 -3.73 20.11 -22.02
C SER A 206 -4.20 20.17 -20.57
N GLY A 207 -5.44 20.62 -20.34
CA GLY A 207 -6.10 20.53 -19.04
C GLY A 207 -6.62 19.12 -18.69
N GLN A 208 -6.35 18.12 -19.52
CA GLN A 208 -6.81 16.75 -19.26
C GLN A 208 -6.03 16.16 -18.08
N CYS A 209 -6.74 15.59 -17.10
CA CYS A 209 -6.11 14.97 -15.93
C CYS A 209 -5.49 13.61 -16.28
N GLY A 210 -6.03 12.94 -17.29
CA GLY A 210 -5.54 11.66 -17.78
C GLY A 210 -6.49 11.05 -18.79
N GLN A 211 -6.07 9.93 -19.35
CA GLN A 211 -6.85 9.20 -20.35
C GLN A 211 -6.58 7.70 -20.21
N ALA A 212 -7.65 6.90 -20.21
CA ALA A 212 -7.54 5.45 -20.33
C ALA A 212 -6.96 5.12 -21.71
N CYS A 213 -5.95 4.26 -21.74
CA CYS A 213 -5.32 3.87 -22.97
C CYS A 213 -5.23 2.35 -23.07
N ASN A 214 -5.46 1.86 -24.28
CA ASN A 214 -5.20 0.49 -24.63
C ASN A 214 -3.93 0.48 -25.48
N HIS A 215 -2.82 -0.01 -24.92
CA HIS A 215 -1.56 -0.08 -25.65
C HIS A 215 -1.56 -1.12 -26.78
N LEU A 216 -2.68 -1.83 -27.00
CA LEU A 216 -2.89 -2.67 -28.18
C LEU A 216 -3.08 -1.88 -29.47
N SER A 217 -3.54 -0.61 -29.42
CA SER A 217 -3.79 0.20 -30.62
C SER A 217 -2.56 0.95 -31.15
N GLN A 218 -1.41 0.83 -30.48
CA GLN A 218 -0.15 1.48 -30.88
C GLN A 218 0.80 0.57 -31.67
N ILE A 219 0.35 -0.62 -32.11
CA ILE A 219 1.11 -1.54 -32.98
C ILE A 219 0.40 -1.68 -34.33
#